data_AF-A0A520D5C2-F1
#
_entry.id   AF-A0A520D5C2-F1
#
_cell.length_a   1.000
_cell.length_b   1.000
_cell.length_c   1.000
_cell.angle_alpha   90.00
_cell.angle_beta   90.00
_cell.angle_gamma   90.00
#
_symmetry.space_group_name_H-M   'P 1'
#
loop_
_entity.id
_entity.type
_entity.pdbx_description
1 polymer ?
#
loop_
_entity_poly.entity_id
_entity_poly.type
_entity_poly.pdbx_seq_one_letter_code
_entity_poly.pdbx_strand_id
1 'polypeptide(L)'
;MNIQKPLLPKNLLCFSHLRWDFVFQRPQHLMSRFAKEMNVYVMEEPIFDGQESSYLAIDKREEQLTIIVPHITPGLDHEQENLLMKKN
;
A
#
# COMPACT_ATOMS: atom_id res chain seq x y z
N MET A 1 22.41 -30.13 -4.24
CA MET A 1 22.66 -28.71 -4.58
C MET A 1 22.15 -27.88 -3.43
N ASN A 2 23.04 -27.29 -2.62
CA ASN A 2 22.67 -26.57 -1.41
C ASN A 2 22.31 -25.13 -1.80
N ILE A 3 21.05 -24.89 -2.15
CA ILE A 3 20.59 -23.53 -2.49
C ILE A 3 20.39 -22.80 -1.16
N GLN A 4 21.32 -21.91 -0.82
CA GLN A 4 21.13 -21.00 0.30
C GLN A 4 19.92 -20.11 0.01
N LYS A 5 18.97 -20.08 0.94
CA LYS A 5 17.78 -19.22 0.83
C LYS A 5 18.28 -17.77 0.85
N PRO A 6 17.96 -16.94 -0.17
CA PRO A 6 18.42 -15.56 -0.19
C PRO A 6 17.85 -14.82 1.02
N LEU A 7 18.65 -13.92 1.60
CA LEU A 7 18.17 -13.04 2.65
C LEU A 7 17.20 -12.03 2.02
N LEU A 8 15.91 -12.21 2.29
CA LEU A 8 14.89 -11.27 1.85
C LEU A 8 14.87 -10.04 2.77
N PRO A 9 14.50 -8.86 2.25
CA PRO A 9 14.23 -7.70 3.10
C PRO A 9 13.11 -8.01 4.10
N LYS A 10 13.09 -7.29 5.22
CA LYS A 10 12.06 -7.48 6.25
C LYS A 10 10.69 -6.94 5.84
N ASN A 11 10.65 -5.90 5.00
CA ASN A 11 9.44 -5.20 4.60
C ASN A 11 9.39 -5.01 3.08
N LEU A 12 8.20 -5.17 2.48
CA LEU A 12 7.86 -4.87 1.09
C LEU A 12 6.71 -3.86 1.10
N LEU A 13 6.88 -2.75 0.39
CA LEU A 13 5.81 -1.82 0.08
C LEU A 13 5.45 -1.96 -1.40
N CYS A 14 4.19 -2.26 -1.70
CA CYS A 14 3.65 -2.43 -3.05
C CYS A 14 2.59 -1.35 -3.31
N PHE A 15 2.80 -0.52 -4.33
CA PHE A 15 1.78 0.42 -4.80
C PHE A 15 0.84 -0.28 -5.78
N SER A 16 -0.47 -0.15 -5.57
CA SER A 16 -1.49 -0.78 -6.37
C SER A 16 -2.53 0.22 -6.86
N HIS A 17 -2.66 0.33 -8.18
CA HIS A 17 -3.74 1.07 -8.82
C HIS A 17 -5.10 0.33 -8.80
N LEU A 18 -5.11 -0.93 -8.37
CA LEU A 18 -6.32 -1.74 -8.22
C LEU A 18 -6.65 -1.92 -6.73
N ARG A 19 -7.94 -1.83 -6.41
CA ARG A 19 -8.47 -2.13 -5.07
C ARG A 19 -8.30 -3.61 -4.74
N TRP A 20 -7.81 -3.89 -3.54
CA TRP A 20 -7.58 -5.23 -3.02
C TRP A 20 -8.85 -6.10 -3.07
N ASP A 21 -9.98 -5.50 -2.65
CA ASP A 21 -11.29 -6.16 -2.50
C ASP A 21 -12.12 -6.24 -3.78
N PHE A 22 -11.56 -5.90 -4.95
CA PHE A 22 -12.31 -5.97 -6.20
C PHE A 22 -12.40 -7.41 -6.75
N VAL A 23 -11.45 -7.81 -7.60
CA VAL A 23 -11.34 -9.19 -8.12
C VAL A 23 -10.03 -9.77 -7.66
N PHE A 24 -10.06 -11.00 -7.15
CA PHE A 24 -8.84 -11.71 -6.76
C PHE A 24 -8.04 -12.14 -7.99
N GLN A 25 -6.84 -11.59 -8.13
CA GLN A 25 -5.96 -11.69 -9.31
C GLN A 25 -4.52 -12.05 -8.92
N ARG A 26 -3.62 -12.09 -9.91
CA ARG A 26 -2.20 -12.42 -9.72
C ARG A 26 -1.48 -11.51 -8.69
N PRO A 27 -1.75 -10.20 -8.61
CA PRO A 27 -1.12 -9.34 -7.60
C PRO A 27 -1.43 -9.80 -6.17
N GLN A 28 -2.69 -10.10 -5.85
CA GLN A 28 -3.02 -10.59 -4.50
C GLN A 28 -2.39 -11.95 -4.20
N HIS A 29 -2.38 -12.87 -5.17
CA HIS A 29 -1.66 -14.15 -5.02
C HIS A 29 -0.18 -13.96 -4.71
N LEU A 30 0.47 -13.00 -5.36
CA LEU A 30 1.90 -12.72 -5.15
C LEU A 30 2.14 -12.09 -3.77
N MET A 31 1.32 -11.10 -3.38
CA MET A 31 1.45 -10.43 -2.09
C MET A 31 1.21 -11.37 -0.92
N SER A 32 0.16 -12.20 -0.95
CA SER A 32 -0.08 -13.22 0.08
C SER A 32 1.02 -14.29 0.14
N ARG A 33 1.74 -14.55 -0.96
CA ARG A 33 2.91 -15.46 -0.93
C ARG A 33 4.11 -14.81 -0.28
N PHE A 34 4.38 -13.52 -0.56
CA PHE A 34 5.46 -12.80 0.12
C PHE A 34 5.17 -12.58 1.61
N ALA A 35 3.91 -12.42 1.99
CA ALA A 35 3.48 -12.30 3.39
C ALA A 35 3.75 -13.56 4.23
N LYS A 36 4.20 -14.67 3.64
CA LYS A 36 4.66 -15.86 4.39
C LYS A 36 6.11 -15.75 4.85
N GLU A 37 6.86 -14.79 4.32
CA GLU A 37 8.32 -14.69 4.49
C GLU A 37 8.75 -13.30 5.00
N MET A 38 7.94 -12.26 4.79
CA MET A 38 8.26 -10.88 5.13
C MET A 38 6.99 -10.04 5.34
N ASN A 39 7.13 -8.86 5.93
CA ASN A 39 6.00 -7.93 6.08
C ASN A 39 5.67 -7.28 4.74
N VAL A 40 4.42 -7.37 4.33
CA VAL A 40 3.90 -6.82 3.07
C VAL A 40 2.88 -5.74 3.39
N TYR A 41 3.11 -4.58 2.81
CA TYR A 41 2.22 -3.42 2.84
C TYR A 41 1.78 -3.14 1.41
N VAL A 42 0.48 -3.17 1.14
CA VAL A 42 -0.08 -2.78 -0.15
C VAL A 42 -0.71 -1.40 0.02
N MET A 43 -0.16 -0.40 -0.63
CA MET A 43 -0.72 0.94 -0.66
C MET A 43 -1.58 1.11 -1.90
N GLU A 44 -2.86 1.37 -1.71
CA GLU A 44 -3.78 1.65 -2.80
C GLU A 44 -3.82 3.14 -3.16
N GLU A 45 -4.47 3.44 -4.29
CA GLU A 45 -4.79 4.83 -4.68
C GLU A 45 -5.56 5.57 -3.58
N PRO A 46 -5.32 6.86 -3.39
CA PRO A 46 -6.06 7.65 -2.42
C PRO A 46 -7.56 7.68 -2.72
N ILE A 47 -8.34 7.86 -1.67
CA ILE A 47 -9.76 8.19 -1.73
C ILE A 47 -9.90 9.64 -1.24
N PHE A 48 -10.54 10.49 -2.05
CA PHE A 48 -10.75 11.90 -1.73
C PHE A 48 -12.08 12.08 -1.01
N ASP A 49 -12.18 11.56 0.20
CA ASP A 49 -13.37 11.60 1.06
C ASP A 49 -13.07 12.04 2.51
N GLY A 50 -11.82 12.43 2.77
CA GLY A 50 -11.42 12.96 4.07
C GLY A 50 -12.27 14.18 4.43
N GLN A 51 -12.83 14.20 5.64
CA GLN A 51 -13.63 15.34 6.08
C GLN A 51 -12.71 16.36 6.76
N GLU A 52 -12.57 16.28 8.09
CA GLU A 52 -11.83 17.25 8.89
C GLU A 52 -10.30 17.14 8.75
N SER A 53 -9.78 15.94 8.47
CA SER A 53 -8.34 15.72 8.24
C SER A 53 -8.08 14.47 7.39
N SER A 54 -6.96 14.48 6.67
CA SER A 54 -6.46 13.31 5.93
C SER A 54 -5.94 12.24 6.90
N TYR A 55 -6.19 10.96 6.60
CA TYR A 55 -5.75 9.83 7.41
C TYR A 55 -5.36 8.62 6.54
N LEU A 56 -4.71 7.64 7.15
CA LEU A 56 -4.47 6.33 6.53
C LEU A 56 -5.46 5.33 7.10
N ALA A 57 -6.32 4.78 6.25
CA ALA A 57 -7.06 3.56 6.59
C ALA A 57 -6.10 2.38 6.51
N ILE A 58 -6.00 1.64 7.60
CA ILE A 58 -5.10 0.48 7.73
C ILE A 58 -5.96 -0.75 7.95
N ASP A 59 -5.88 -1.70 7.04
CA ASP A 59 -6.63 -2.95 7.08
C ASP A 59 -5.67 -4.15 7.09
N LYS A 60 -5.61 -4.85 8.23
CA LYS A 60 -4.76 -6.03 8.40
C LYS A 60 -5.48 -7.26 7.85
N ARG A 61 -5.00 -7.80 6.73
CA ARG A 61 -5.58 -8.98 6.07
C ARG A 61 -5.03 -10.29 6.60
N GLU A 62 -3.73 -10.32 6.88
CA GLU A 62 -3.03 -11.46 7.47
C GLU A 62 -1.98 -10.95 8.46
N GLU A 63 -1.28 -11.85 9.17
CA GLU A 63 -0.29 -11.44 10.18
C GLU A 63 0.78 -10.48 9.62
N GLN A 64 1.20 -10.71 8.38
CA GLN A 64 2.23 -9.93 7.69
C GLN A 64 1.71 -9.28 6.40
N LEU A 65 0.39 -9.12 6.24
CA LEU A 65 -0.20 -8.47 5.07
C LEU A 65 -1.15 -7.36 5.51
N THR A 66 -0.81 -6.14 5.16
CA THR A 66 -1.59 -4.94 5.50
C THR A 66 -1.91 -4.14 4.25
N ILE A 67 -3.17 -3.76 4.07
CA ILE A 67 -3.61 -2.84 3.04
C ILE A 67 -3.69 -1.45 3.66
N ILE A 68 -3.18 -0.45 2.94
CA ILE A 68 -3.13 0.94 3.35
C ILE A 68 -3.83 1.75 2.27
N VAL A 69 -4.84 2.52 2.66
CA VAL A 69 -5.56 3.42 1.76
C VAL A 69 -5.49 4.83 2.33
N PRO A 70 -4.84 5.77 1.62
CA PRO A 70 -4.88 7.16 2.02
C PRO A 70 -6.27 7.75 1.80
N HIS A 71 -6.89 8.29 2.85
CA HIS A 71 -8.11 9.10 2.75
C HIS A 71 -7.70 10.56 2.86
N ILE A 72 -7.90 11.32 1.80
CA ILE A 72 -7.42 12.69 1.64
C ILE A 72 -8.60 13.65 1.69
N THR A 73 -8.48 14.73 2.45
CA THR A 73 -9.48 15.80 2.45
C THR A 73 -9.56 16.46 1.06
N PRO A 74 -10.76 16.55 0.43
CA PRO A 74 -10.94 17.26 -0.82
C PRO A 74 -10.58 18.74 -0.67
N GLY A 75 -9.82 19.30 -1.60
CA GLY A 75 -9.48 20.73 -1.60
C GLY A 75 -8.00 21.07 -1.55
N LEU A 76 -7.10 20.08 -1.64
CA LEU A 76 -5.74 20.34 -2.11
C LEU A 76 -5.83 20.57 -3.62
N ASP A 77 -5.78 21.84 -4.02
CA ASP A 77 -5.72 22.22 -5.42
C ASP A 77 -4.50 21.52 -6.08
N HIS A 78 -4.64 20.94 -7.27
CA HIS A 78 -3.56 20.15 -7.89
C HIS A 78 -2.24 20.94 -8.06
N GLU A 79 -2.30 22.28 -8.07
CA GLU A 79 -1.11 23.14 -7.99
C GLU A 79 -0.39 23.05 -6.63
N GLN A 80 -1.14 23.01 -5.52
CA GLN A 80 -0.60 22.92 -4.17
C GLN A 80 0.03 21.55 -3.89
N GLU A 81 -0.53 20.47 -4.43
CA GLU A 81 0.08 19.12 -4.37
C GLU A 81 1.48 19.08 -5.00
N ASN A 82 1.64 19.70 -6.18
CA ASN A 82 2.94 19.77 -6.85
C ASN A 82 3.95 20.64 -6.08
N LEU A 83 3.49 21.69 -5.41
CA LEU A 83 4.33 22.55 -4.57
C LEU A 83 4.77 21.87 -3.26
N LEU A 84 3.93 21.01 -2.68
CA LEU A 84 4.25 20.22 -1.49
C LEU A 84 5.20 19.06 -1.80
N MET A 85 5.04 18.39 -2.95
CA MET A 85 5.90 17.28 -3.39
C MET A 85 7.31 17.72 -3.83
N LYS A 86 7.48 18.96 -4.32
CA LYS A 86 8.78 19.48 -4.83
C LYS A 86 9.70 20.06 -3.76
N LYS A 87 9.29 20.13 -2.50
CA LYS A 87 10.03 20.81 -1.43
C LYS A 87 10.90 19.89 -0.55
N ASN A 88 11.11 18.64 -0.96
CA ASN A 88 12.02 17.69 -0.31
C ASN A 88 13.19 17.34 -1.23
#